data_AF-A8N5M9-F1
#
_entry.id   AF-A8N5M9-F1
#
_cell.length_a   1.000
_cell.length_b   1.000
_cell.length_c   1.000
_cell.angle_alpha   90.00
_cell.angle_beta   90.00
_cell.angle_gamma   90.00
#
_symmetry.space_group_name_H-M   'P 1'
#
loop_
_entity.id
_entity.type
_entity.pdbx_description
1 polymer ?
#
loop_
_entity_poly.entity_id
_entity_poly.type
_entity_poly.pdbx_seq_one_letter_code
_entity_poly.pdbx_strand_id
1 'polypeptide(L)'
;MSEPSAIVPSSSSGSTKKKEKEVQFKGQSRIEGVCHWCKREEIPGQKRFQACGQCKEIIYCATCKQNAEMRMAAQAASPDIAKDIATFKKWHACHGELFKHAIVCALDLGKNPKNYDKSMLLVEVRPRKDHAKLSVNRKYELAAGCILTMEEVRGMLGPSGEPMLDSLKEESKFMQKKGGIGMAAIILEMGGIVDLVKVILPKPDGAALMQRVNNWGSEWFVNLAGGVLHA
;
A
#
# COMPACT_ATOMS: atom_id res chain seq x y z
N MET A 1 -54.29 -44.42 -20.30
CA MET A 1 -53.59 -45.72 -20.23
C MET A 1 -52.41 -45.51 -19.32
N SER A 2 -52.49 -46.08 -18.12
CA SER A 2 -51.58 -45.80 -17.00
C SER A 2 -50.55 -46.93 -16.90
N GLU A 3 -49.27 -46.62 -17.03
CA GLU A 3 -48.18 -47.57 -16.79
C GLU A 3 -47.69 -47.49 -15.33
N PRO A 4 -47.43 -48.62 -14.67
CA PRO A 4 -46.88 -48.62 -13.32
C PRO A 4 -45.34 -48.63 -13.35
N SER A 5 -44.73 -47.60 -12.77
CA SER A 5 -43.28 -47.54 -12.54
C SER A 5 -42.89 -48.42 -11.34
N ALA A 6 -42.10 -49.45 -11.61
CA ALA A 6 -41.49 -50.30 -10.58
C ALA A 6 -40.30 -49.58 -9.91
N ILE A 7 -40.27 -49.61 -8.58
CA ILE A 7 -39.19 -49.09 -7.74
C ILE A 7 -38.17 -50.21 -7.52
N VAL A 8 -36.91 -49.99 -7.92
CA VAL A 8 -35.77 -50.88 -7.64
C VAL A 8 -34.94 -50.28 -6.50
N PRO A 9 -34.65 -51.03 -5.41
CA PRO A 9 -33.79 -50.54 -4.34
C PRO A 9 -32.32 -50.67 -4.76
N SER A 10 -31.61 -49.53 -4.74
CA SER A 10 -30.18 -49.45 -4.99
C SER A 10 -29.40 -49.67 -3.68
N SER A 11 -28.60 -50.73 -3.65
CA SER A 11 -27.71 -51.09 -2.56
C SER A 11 -26.42 -50.27 -2.61
N SER A 12 -26.27 -49.31 -1.70
CA SER A 12 -25.07 -48.48 -1.56
C SER A 12 -23.97 -49.23 -0.78
N SER A 13 -23.01 -49.81 -1.49
CA SER A 13 -21.79 -50.37 -0.92
C SER A 13 -20.76 -49.24 -0.66
N GLY A 14 -20.56 -48.92 0.63
CA GLY A 14 -19.61 -47.91 1.07
C GLY A 14 -18.16 -48.40 0.96
N SER A 15 -17.44 -47.95 -0.06
CA SER A 15 -15.98 -48.12 -0.16
C SER A 15 -15.26 -46.94 0.49
N THR A 16 -14.65 -47.15 1.66
CA THR A 16 -13.77 -46.19 2.36
C THR A 16 -12.42 -46.08 1.64
N LYS A 17 -12.33 -45.22 0.62
CA LYS A 17 -11.05 -44.84 0.00
C LYS A 17 -10.22 -44.02 0.99
N LYS A 18 -9.12 -44.60 1.46
CA LYS A 18 -8.09 -43.95 2.30
C LYS A 18 -7.43 -42.86 1.45
N LYS A 19 -7.81 -41.59 1.67
CA LYS A 19 -7.19 -40.44 0.99
C LYS A 19 -5.72 -40.34 1.41
N GLU A 20 -4.80 -40.47 0.46
CA GLU A 20 -3.40 -40.13 0.65
C GLU A 20 -3.31 -38.67 1.10
N LYS A 21 -2.54 -38.42 2.17
CA LYS A 21 -2.30 -37.07 2.66
C LYS A 21 -1.33 -36.39 1.72
N GLU A 22 -1.83 -35.46 0.93
CA GLU A 22 -1.04 -34.56 0.10
C GLU A 22 0.01 -33.84 0.98
N VAL A 23 1.27 -33.82 0.52
CA VAL A 23 2.38 -33.19 1.24
C VAL A 23 2.17 -31.69 1.23
N GLN A 24 1.74 -31.14 2.36
CA GLN A 24 1.50 -29.71 2.51
C GLN A 24 2.81 -28.98 2.81
N PHE A 25 3.41 -28.36 1.79
CA PHE A 25 4.61 -27.56 1.95
C PHE A 25 4.33 -26.33 2.82
N LYS A 26 5.20 -26.09 3.81
CA LYS A 26 5.12 -24.88 4.64
C LYS A 26 5.64 -23.69 3.82
N GLY A 27 4.90 -22.58 3.82
CA GLY A 27 5.36 -21.35 3.17
C GLY A 27 6.61 -20.77 3.85
N GLN A 28 7.43 -20.04 3.08
CA GLN A 28 8.74 -19.52 3.48
C GLN A 28 8.72 -18.76 4.81
N SER A 29 7.75 -17.86 5.00
CA SER A 29 7.62 -17.06 6.23
C SER A 29 7.49 -17.92 7.49
N ARG A 30 6.92 -19.13 7.35
CA ARG A 30 6.67 -20.04 8.45
C ARG A 30 7.90 -20.90 8.77
N ILE A 31 8.75 -21.16 7.77
CA ILE A 31 10.06 -21.80 7.95
C ILE A 31 11.01 -20.83 8.63
N GLU A 32 11.02 -19.57 8.18
CA GLU A 32 11.89 -18.51 8.71
C GLU A 32 11.41 -17.92 10.05
N GLY A 33 10.16 -18.16 10.45
CA GLY A 33 9.61 -17.56 11.68
C GLY A 33 9.46 -16.04 11.57
N VAL A 34 9.21 -15.52 10.37
CA VAL A 34 9.06 -14.07 10.11
C VAL A 34 7.65 -13.73 9.68
N CYS A 35 7.15 -12.58 10.12
CA CYS A 35 5.88 -12.05 9.66
C CYS A 35 5.94 -11.85 8.14
N HIS A 36 5.00 -12.44 7.41
CA HIS A 36 4.95 -12.36 5.95
C HIS A 36 4.90 -10.91 5.44
N TRP A 37 4.20 -10.05 6.18
CA TRP A 37 3.99 -8.64 5.82
C TRP A 37 5.17 -7.75 6.21
N CYS A 38 5.46 -7.61 7.50
CA CYS A 38 6.47 -6.66 7.99
C CYS A 38 7.88 -7.25 8.17
N LYS A 39 8.06 -8.55 7.89
CA LYS A 39 9.34 -9.27 8.04
C LYS A 39 9.94 -9.26 9.45
N ARG A 40 9.19 -8.82 10.47
CA ARG A 40 9.58 -8.94 11.88
C ARG A 40 9.76 -10.41 12.23
N GLU A 41 10.82 -10.75 12.95
CA GLU A 41 11.09 -12.10 13.47
C GLU A 41 10.23 -12.40 14.71
N GLU A 42 9.83 -13.66 14.89
CA GLU A 42 9.26 -14.13 16.16
C GLU A 42 10.32 -14.10 17.25
N ILE A 43 10.02 -13.41 18.35
CA ILE A 43 10.90 -13.38 19.53
C ILE A 43 10.57 -14.57 20.44
N PRO A 44 11.54 -15.43 20.80
CA PRO A 44 11.32 -16.52 21.74
C PRO A 44 10.71 -16.02 23.06
N GLY A 45 9.71 -16.74 23.58
CA GLY A 45 9.00 -16.37 24.80
C GLY A 45 7.85 -15.37 24.63
N GLN A 46 7.70 -14.75 23.45
CA GLN A 46 6.52 -13.96 23.12
C GLN A 46 5.41 -14.80 22.46
N LYS A 47 4.21 -14.21 22.34
CA LYS A 47 3.10 -14.83 21.62
C LYS A 47 3.49 -15.04 20.14
N ARG A 48 3.42 -16.29 19.68
CA ARG A 48 3.69 -16.66 18.29
C ARG A 48 2.79 -15.93 17.30
N PHE A 49 3.35 -15.63 16.13
CA PHE A 49 2.63 -15.15 14.98
C PHE A 49 1.56 -16.16 14.57
N GLN A 50 0.48 -15.63 14.03
CA GLN A 50 -0.71 -16.39 13.69
C GLN A 50 -0.66 -16.74 12.21
N ALA A 51 -0.89 -18.01 11.88
CA ALA A 51 -1.00 -18.44 10.49
C ALA A 51 -2.27 -17.87 9.85
N CYS A 52 -2.21 -17.59 8.55
CA CYS A 52 -3.38 -17.24 7.75
C CYS A 52 -4.44 -18.34 7.87
N GLY A 53 -5.69 -17.96 8.19
CA GLY A 53 -6.79 -18.92 8.34
C GLY A 53 -7.13 -19.67 7.05
N GLN A 54 -6.95 -19.02 5.89
CA GLN A 54 -7.24 -19.60 4.58
C GLN A 54 -6.12 -20.51 4.07
N CYS A 55 -4.94 -19.98 3.79
CA CYS A 55 -3.87 -20.78 3.18
C CYS A 55 -3.01 -21.56 4.19
N LYS A 56 -2.94 -21.12 5.46
CA LYS A 56 -2.06 -21.70 6.51
C LYS A 56 -0.55 -21.75 6.19
N GLU A 57 -0.15 -21.16 5.07
CA GLU A 57 1.24 -21.14 4.58
C GLU A 57 2.03 -19.93 5.09
N ILE A 58 1.35 -18.81 5.32
CA ILE A 58 1.95 -17.56 5.76
C ILE A 58 1.57 -17.24 7.21
N ILE A 59 2.48 -16.56 7.94
CA ILE A 59 2.26 -16.13 9.32
C ILE A 59 2.31 -14.61 9.45
N TYR A 60 1.54 -14.06 10.38
CA TYR A 60 1.44 -12.63 10.63
C TYR A 60 1.64 -12.31 12.11
N CYS A 61 2.33 -11.20 12.40
CA CYS A 61 2.25 -10.61 13.73
C CYS A 61 0.83 -10.08 13.98
N ALA A 62 0.47 -9.85 15.25
CA ALA A 62 -0.89 -9.49 15.65
C ALA A 62 -1.44 -8.27 14.87
N THR A 63 -0.65 -7.20 14.76
CA THR A 63 -1.01 -5.98 14.02
C THR A 63 -1.19 -6.25 12.52
N CYS A 64 -0.28 -7.03 11.91
CA CYS A 64 -0.38 -7.34 10.48
C CYS A 64 -1.58 -8.24 10.16
N LYS A 65 -1.96 -9.12 11.10
CA LYS A 65 -3.16 -9.95 10.96
C LYS A 65 -4.42 -9.09 10.95
N GLN A 66 -4.56 -8.19 11.92
CA GLN A 66 -5.71 -7.27 11.98
C GLN A 66 -5.80 -6.42 10.71
N ASN A 67 -4.68 -5.89 10.22
CA ASN A 67 -4.66 -5.13 8.97
C ASN A 67 -5.06 -5.98 7.75
N ALA A 68 -4.62 -7.25 7.69
CA ALA A 68 -5.02 -8.17 6.63
C ALA A 68 -6.52 -8.51 6.70
N GLU A 69 -7.04 -8.75 7.90
CA GLU A 69 -8.47 -9.06 8.13
C GLU A 69 -9.35 -7.86 7.82
N MET A 70 -8.98 -6.65 8.24
CA MET A 70 -9.68 -5.41 7.88
C MET A 70 -9.68 -5.18 6.37
N ARG A 71 -8.56 -5.46 5.69
CA ARG A 71 -8.50 -5.40 4.22
C ARG A 71 -9.43 -6.42 3.58
N MET A 72 -9.43 -7.67 4.06
CA MET A 72 -10.34 -8.70 3.54
C MET A 72 -11.81 -8.34 3.78
N ALA A 73 -12.15 -7.79 4.96
CA ALA A 73 -13.50 -7.35 5.27
C ALA A 73 -13.94 -6.19 4.37
N ALA A 74 -13.07 -5.18 4.17
CA ALA A 74 -13.33 -4.08 3.24
C ALA A 74 -13.48 -4.57 1.79
N GLN A 75 -12.67 -5.55 1.37
CA GLN A 75 -12.78 -6.18 0.05
C GLN A 75 -14.09 -6.95 -0.13
N ALA A 76 -14.54 -7.66 0.91
CA ALA A 76 -15.78 -8.41 0.88
C ALA A 76 -17.01 -7.47 0.86
N ALA A 77 -16.93 -6.32 1.54
CA ALA A 77 -18.02 -5.35 1.58
C ALA A 77 -18.23 -4.62 0.24
N SER A 78 -17.18 -4.40 -0.55
CA SER A 78 -17.28 -3.72 -1.85
C SER A 78 -16.16 -4.15 -2.81
N PRO A 79 -16.37 -5.23 -3.57
CA PRO A 79 -15.37 -5.77 -4.50
C PRO A 79 -14.88 -4.76 -5.55
N ASP A 80 -15.75 -3.87 -6.01
CA ASP A 80 -15.40 -2.84 -6.98
C ASP A 80 -14.45 -1.79 -6.39
N ILE A 81 -14.76 -1.28 -5.18
CA ILE A 81 -13.87 -0.34 -4.46
C ILE A 81 -12.51 -0.99 -4.21
N ALA A 82 -12.47 -2.26 -3.85
CA ALA A 82 -11.22 -2.99 -3.68
C ALA A 82 -10.38 -3.07 -4.95
N LYS A 83 -11.02 -3.32 -6.10
CA LYS A 83 -10.38 -3.34 -7.41
C LYS A 83 -9.86 -1.95 -7.78
N ASP A 84 -10.60 -0.90 -7.45
CA ASP A 84 -10.19 0.49 -7.67
C ASP A 84 -8.99 0.86 -6.80
N ILE A 85 -9.00 0.52 -5.50
CA ILE A 85 -7.85 0.70 -4.60
C ILE A 85 -6.62 -0.05 -5.13
N ALA A 86 -6.80 -1.30 -5.56
CA ALA A 86 -5.69 -2.09 -6.09
C ALA A 86 -5.12 -1.49 -7.39
N THR A 87 -5.99 -0.97 -8.25
CA THR A 87 -5.60 -0.30 -9.51
C THR A 87 -4.90 1.02 -9.23
N PHE A 88 -5.44 1.81 -8.31
CA PHE A 88 -4.87 3.07 -7.84
C PHE A 88 -3.47 2.86 -7.24
N LYS A 89 -3.31 1.80 -6.43
CA LYS A 89 -2.01 1.42 -5.86
C LYS A 89 -0.97 1.08 -6.90
N LYS A 90 -1.37 0.31 -7.93
CA LYS A 90 -0.49 -0.01 -9.05
C LYS A 90 -0.12 1.24 -9.85
N TRP A 91 -1.07 2.14 -10.07
CA TRP A 91 -0.83 3.38 -10.79
C TRP A 91 0.20 4.27 -10.08
N HIS A 92 0.01 4.59 -8.80
CA HIS A 92 0.95 5.50 -8.12
C HIS A 92 2.34 4.86 -7.95
N ALA A 93 2.44 3.52 -7.91
CA ALA A 93 3.72 2.81 -7.92
C ALA A 93 4.51 3.01 -9.23
N CYS A 94 3.84 3.21 -10.37
CA CYS A 94 4.50 3.54 -11.64
C CYS A 94 5.11 4.95 -11.65
N HIS A 95 4.68 5.83 -10.75
CA HIS A 95 5.06 7.26 -10.70
C HIS A 95 5.95 7.60 -9.50
N GLY A 96 6.54 6.59 -8.84
CA GLY A 96 7.30 6.77 -7.60
C GLY A 96 8.47 7.77 -7.69
N GLU A 97 9.20 7.80 -8.80
CA GLU A 97 10.30 8.75 -9.00
C GLU A 97 9.81 10.19 -9.22
N LEU A 98 8.66 10.37 -9.90
CA LEU A 98 8.04 11.68 -10.06
C LEU A 98 7.57 12.23 -8.71
N PHE A 99 6.95 11.38 -7.88
CA PHE A 99 6.55 11.74 -6.52
C PHE A 99 7.74 12.09 -5.64
N LYS A 100 8.85 11.35 -5.73
CA LYS A 100 10.09 11.67 -5.03
C LYS A 100 10.63 13.03 -5.43
N HIS A 101 10.68 13.32 -6.73
CA HIS A 101 11.13 14.62 -7.24
C HIS A 101 10.22 15.76 -6.79
N ALA A 102 8.90 15.54 -6.82
CA ALA A 102 7.91 16.49 -6.33
C ALA A 102 8.15 16.88 -4.87
N ILE A 103 8.32 15.90 -3.97
CA ILE A 103 8.57 16.17 -2.55
C ILE A 103 9.87 16.96 -2.36
N VAL A 104 10.95 16.56 -3.05
CA VAL A 104 12.25 17.24 -2.95
C VAL A 104 12.13 18.71 -3.32
N CYS A 105 11.45 19.02 -4.43
CA CYS A 105 11.29 20.39 -4.89
C CYS A 105 10.30 21.18 -4.04
N ALA A 106 9.12 20.61 -3.77
CA ALA A 106 8.04 21.29 -3.05
C ALA A 106 8.43 21.67 -1.62
N LEU A 107 9.22 20.82 -0.95
CA LEU A 107 9.65 21.05 0.43
C LEU A 107 11.07 21.63 0.53
N ASP A 108 11.69 22.01 -0.59
CA ASP A 108 13.05 22.56 -0.65
C ASP A 108 14.10 21.68 0.05
N LEU A 109 13.99 20.35 -0.11
CA LEU A 109 14.80 19.39 0.64
C LEU A 109 16.29 19.41 0.27
N GLY A 110 16.64 19.95 -0.90
CA GLY A 110 18.03 20.12 -1.31
C GLY A 110 18.76 21.18 -0.48
N LYS A 111 18.05 22.19 0.02
CA LYS A 111 18.60 23.22 0.91
C LYS A 111 18.28 22.95 2.37
N ASN A 112 17.06 22.49 2.64
CA ASN A 112 16.51 22.32 3.98
C ASN A 112 15.97 20.88 4.16
N PRO A 113 16.84 19.87 4.33
CA PRO A 113 16.41 18.47 4.40
C PRO A 113 15.41 18.17 5.51
N LYS A 114 15.33 18.98 6.56
CA LYS A 114 14.40 18.81 7.71
C LYS A 114 12.97 19.26 7.43
N ASN A 115 12.68 19.91 6.30
CA ASN A 115 11.33 20.40 6.01
C ASN A 115 10.31 19.26 5.87
N TYR A 116 10.75 18.05 5.52
CA TYR A 116 9.88 16.87 5.44
C TYR A 116 9.27 16.46 6.80
N ASP A 117 9.86 16.88 7.94
CA ASP A 117 9.29 16.61 9.27
C ASP A 117 8.11 17.53 9.61
N LYS A 118 7.94 18.63 8.87
CA LYS A 118 6.98 19.71 9.17
C LYS A 118 5.76 19.71 8.26
N SER A 119 5.90 19.13 7.07
CA SER A 119 4.90 19.23 6.02
C SER A 119 4.81 17.97 5.17
N MET A 120 3.64 17.75 4.59
CA MET A 120 3.35 16.67 3.64
C MET A 120 2.65 17.24 2.41
N LEU A 121 2.75 16.53 1.28
CA LEU A 121 1.98 16.88 0.08
C LEU A 121 0.62 16.19 0.14
N LEU A 122 -0.44 16.93 -0.15
CA LEU A 122 -1.76 16.39 -0.51
C LEU A 122 -1.93 16.58 -2.01
N VAL A 123 -2.36 15.52 -2.69
CA VAL A 123 -2.62 15.53 -4.14
C VAL A 123 -3.98 14.89 -4.39
N GLU A 124 -4.88 15.65 -5.00
CA GLU A 124 -6.15 15.16 -5.49
C GLU A 124 -5.95 14.48 -6.85
N VAL A 125 -6.48 13.28 -6.99
CA VAL A 125 -6.38 12.43 -8.18
C VAL A 125 -7.77 12.10 -8.69
N ARG A 126 -7.96 12.17 -10.01
CA ARG A 126 -9.22 11.83 -10.67
C ARG A 126 -9.00 10.74 -11.72
N PRO A 127 -9.96 9.80 -11.87
CA PRO A 127 -9.97 8.91 -13.03
C PRO A 127 -10.19 9.70 -14.31
N ARG A 128 -9.47 9.36 -15.38
CA ARG A 128 -9.72 9.93 -16.70
C ARG A 128 -11.02 9.39 -17.30
N LYS A 129 -11.64 10.15 -18.22
CA LYS A 129 -12.91 9.78 -18.87
C LYS A 129 -12.90 8.36 -19.49
N ASP A 130 -11.77 7.92 -20.05
CA ASP A 130 -11.60 6.59 -20.66
C ASP A 130 -10.71 5.64 -19.84
N HIS A 131 -10.58 5.83 -18.52
CA HIS A 131 -9.63 5.10 -17.69
C HIS A 131 -9.72 3.57 -17.84
N ALA A 132 -10.91 3.00 -18.10
CA ALA A 132 -11.09 1.56 -18.32
C ALA A 132 -10.23 1.01 -19.47
N LYS A 133 -10.04 1.80 -20.54
CA LYS A 133 -9.29 1.43 -21.76
C LYS A 133 -7.80 1.78 -21.68
N LEU A 134 -7.42 2.63 -20.72
CA LEU A 134 -6.05 3.10 -20.57
C LEU A 134 -5.18 2.08 -19.80
N SER A 135 -3.90 2.05 -20.15
CA SER A 135 -2.87 1.35 -19.39
C SER A 135 -2.79 1.89 -17.97
N VAL A 136 -2.33 1.06 -17.03
CA VAL A 136 -2.35 1.38 -15.59
C VAL A 136 -1.72 2.75 -15.28
N ASN A 137 -0.57 3.09 -15.88
CA ASN A 137 0.12 4.37 -15.69
C ASN A 137 -0.69 5.60 -16.17
N ARG A 138 -1.64 5.42 -17.10
CA ARG A 138 -2.41 6.51 -17.73
C ARG A 138 -3.86 6.60 -17.25
N LYS A 139 -4.29 5.77 -16.29
CA LYS A 139 -5.69 5.72 -15.85
C LYS A 139 -6.17 6.98 -15.13
N TYR A 140 -5.27 7.70 -14.48
CA TYR A 140 -5.61 8.83 -13.64
C TYR A 140 -4.89 10.11 -14.07
N GLU A 141 -5.37 11.23 -13.57
CA GLU A 141 -4.77 12.55 -13.71
C GLU A 141 -4.80 13.28 -12.38
N LEU A 142 -3.85 14.21 -12.18
CA LEU A 142 -3.79 15.01 -10.96
C LEU A 142 -4.68 16.25 -11.14
N ALA A 143 -5.59 16.48 -10.19
CA ALA A 143 -6.57 17.56 -10.26
C ALA A 143 -6.12 18.78 -9.46
N ALA A 144 -5.55 18.57 -8.27
CA ALA A 144 -5.07 19.63 -7.39
C ALA A 144 -3.93 19.11 -6.51
N GLY A 145 -3.15 20.03 -5.94
CA GLY A 145 -2.14 19.68 -4.96
C GLY A 145 -1.77 20.86 -4.06
N CYS A 146 -1.50 20.57 -2.79
CA CYS A 146 -1.07 21.55 -1.81
C CYS A 146 -0.07 20.96 -0.82
N ILE A 147 0.60 21.84 -0.09
CA ILE A 147 1.49 21.49 1.02
C ILE A 147 0.68 21.68 2.31
N LEU A 148 0.54 20.61 3.08
CA LEU A 148 -0.08 20.64 4.40
C LEU A 148 0.98 20.64 5.48
N THR A 149 0.74 21.37 6.56
CA THR A 149 1.46 21.23 7.82
C THR A 149 1.10 19.93 8.51
N MET A 150 1.97 19.43 9.41
CA MET A 150 1.66 18.24 10.20
C MET A 150 0.45 18.41 11.13
N GLU A 151 0.05 19.63 11.47
CA GLU A 151 -1.18 19.89 12.23
C GLU A 151 -2.42 19.66 11.36
N GLU A 152 -2.45 20.23 10.15
CA GLU A 152 -3.51 20.02 9.16
C GLU A 152 -3.64 18.54 8.78
N VAL A 153 -2.51 17.84 8.60
CA VAL A 153 -2.50 16.39 8.33
C VAL A 153 -3.17 15.60 9.46
N ARG A 154 -2.87 15.92 10.72
CA ARG A 154 -3.51 15.25 11.86
C ARG A 154 -4.99 15.56 11.95
N GLY A 155 -5.37 16.83 11.71
CA GLY A 155 -6.77 17.23 11.64
C GLY A 155 -7.55 16.46 10.58
N MET A 156 -6.95 16.28 9.40
CA MET A 156 -7.55 15.58 8.27
C MET A 156 -7.65 14.06 8.50
N LEU A 157 -6.60 13.41 9.03
CA LEU A 157 -6.60 11.96 9.25
C LEU A 157 -7.33 11.52 10.52
N GLY A 158 -7.53 12.45 11.47
CA GLY A 158 -8.13 12.19 12.77
C GLY A 158 -7.31 11.21 13.64
N PRO A 159 -7.89 10.75 14.77
CA PRO A 159 -7.21 9.84 15.69
C PRO A 159 -6.78 8.50 15.08
N SER A 160 -7.49 8.03 14.04
CA SER A 160 -7.13 6.83 13.27
C SER A 160 -5.84 6.98 12.45
N GLY A 161 -5.42 8.21 12.17
CA GLY A 161 -4.21 8.51 11.41
C GLY A 161 -2.92 8.40 12.22
N GLU A 162 -2.98 8.62 13.53
CA GLU A 162 -1.78 8.75 14.38
C GLU A 162 -0.86 7.51 14.32
N PRO A 163 -1.37 6.26 14.40
CA PRO A 163 -0.52 5.07 14.27
C PRO A 163 0.21 4.99 12.93
N MET A 164 -0.38 5.54 11.86
CA MET A 164 0.25 5.58 10.54
C MET A 164 1.37 6.61 10.48
N LEU A 165 1.17 7.78 11.09
CA LEU A 165 2.19 8.83 11.20
C LEU A 165 3.35 8.39 12.11
N ASP A 166 3.07 7.70 13.21
CA ASP A 166 4.08 7.12 14.09
C ASP A 166 4.92 6.07 13.35
N SER A 167 4.26 5.16 12.62
CA SER A 167 4.96 4.19 11.77
C SER A 167 5.85 4.86 10.73
N LEU A 168 5.37 5.93 10.09
CA LEU A 168 6.18 6.71 9.13
C LEU A 168 7.41 7.33 9.80
N LYS A 169 7.25 7.87 11.01
CA LYS A 169 8.34 8.49 11.78
C LYS A 169 9.41 7.46 12.19
N GLU A 170 9.01 6.26 12.59
CA GLU A 170 9.94 5.17 12.90
C GLU A 170 10.73 4.72 11.67
N GLU A 171 10.05 4.51 10.54
CA GLU A 171 10.67 4.15 9.27
C GLU A 171 11.61 5.25 8.77
N SER A 172 11.22 6.53 8.93
CA SER A 172 12.08 7.67 8.59
C SER A 172 13.37 7.67 9.42
N LYS A 173 13.27 7.51 10.75
CA LYS A 173 14.45 7.41 11.64
C LYS A 173 15.38 6.26 11.23
N PHE A 174 14.82 5.13 10.80
CA PHE A 174 15.62 4.02 10.31
C PHE A 174 16.39 4.39 9.02
N MET A 175 15.75 5.09 8.08
CA MET A 175 16.41 5.55 6.86
C MET A 175 17.45 6.65 7.12
N GLN A 176 17.23 7.50 8.13
CA GLN A 176 18.23 8.47 8.59
C GLN A 176 19.48 7.81 9.15
N LYS A 177 19.34 6.72 9.92
CA LYS A 177 20.48 5.93 10.41
C LYS A 177 21.32 5.34 9.27
N LYS A 178 20.75 5.17 8.08
CA LYS A 178 21.46 4.74 6.85
C LYS A 178 22.09 5.89 6.06
N GLY A 179 22.08 7.11 6.60
CA GLY A 179 22.61 8.31 5.96
C GLY A 179 21.70 8.94 4.91
N GLY A 180 20.43 8.54 4.84
CA GLY A 180 19.42 9.21 4.02
C GLY A 180 18.80 10.42 4.72
N ILE A 181 18.02 11.22 4.00
CA ILE A 181 17.21 12.29 4.63
C ILE A 181 16.12 11.69 5.53
N GLY A 182 15.55 10.56 5.11
CA GLY A 182 14.48 9.88 5.83
C GLY A 182 13.45 9.29 4.87
N MET A 183 12.22 9.25 5.33
CA MET A 183 11.05 8.86 4.55
C MET A 183 9.98 9.93 4.69
N ALA A 184 9.44 10.39 3.57
CA ALA A 184 8.27 11.25 3.53
C ALA A 184 7.05 10.45 3.09
N ALA A 185 5.86 11.02 3.27
CA ALA A 185 4.65 10.49 2.66
C ALA A 185 3.93 11.57 1.86
N ILE A 186 3.25 11.14 0.80
CA ILE A 186 2.28 11.92 0.05
C ILE A 186 0.91 11.35 0.35
N ILE A 187 -0.05 12.23 0.61
CA ILE A 187 -1.46 11.87 0.71
C ILE A 187 -2.06 11.97 -0.68
N LEU A 188 -2.52 10.85 -1.22
CA LEU A 188 -3.26 10.82 -2.47
C LEU A 188 -4.74 10.62 -2.16
N GLU A 189 -5.57 11.54 -2.62
CA GLU A 189 -7.03 11.46 -2.47
C GLU A 189 -7.69 11.20 -3.82
N MET A 190 -8.58 10.20 -3.89
CA MET A 190 -9.33 9.86 -5.09
C MET A 190 -10.77 9.49 -4.72
N GLY A 191 -11.71 10.43 -4.90
CA GLY A 191 -13.15 10.16 -4.72
C GLY A 191 -13.50 9.55 -3.36
N GLY A 192 -12.89 10.06 -2.28
CA GLY A 192 -13.06 9.54 -0.92
C GLY A 192 -12.11 8.40 -0.53
N ILE A 193 -11.32 7.86 -1.46
CA ILE A 193 -10.21 6.95 -1.15
C ILE A 193 -8.99 7.80 -0.81
N VAL A 194 -8.44 7.60 0.39
CA VAL A 194 -7.18 8.22 0.81
C VAL A 194 -6.10 7.15 0.91
N ASP A 195 -4.97 7.36 0.26
CA ASP A 195 -3.78 6.51 0.38
C ASP A 195 -2.55 7.33 0.77
N LEU A 196 -1.76 6.80 1.70
CA LEU A 196 -0.48 7.38 2.09
C LEU A 196 0.65 6.67 1.34
N VAL A 197 1.19 7.35 0.33
CA VAL A 197 2.32 6.86 -0.46
C VAL A 197 3.61 7.24 0.23
N LYS A 198 4.27 6.23 0.79
CA LYS A 198 5.59 6.38 1.43
C LYS A 198 6.68 6.48 0.37
N VAL A 199 7.53 7.50 0.48
CA VAL A 199 8.61 7.79 -0.46
C VAL A 199 9.93 7.84 0.29
N ILE A 200 10.85 6.95 -0.10
CA ILE A 200 12.23 7.00 0.37
C ILE A 200 12.90 8.21 -0.25
N LEU A 201 13.34 9.14 0.60
CA LEU A 201 14.02 10.35 0.16
C LEU A 201 15.47 10.03 -0.24
N PRO A 202 16.04 10.74 -1.22
CA PRO A 202 17.45 10.60 -1.57
C PRO A 202 18.34 11.02 -0.39
N LYS A 203 19.65 10.74 -0.50
CA LYS A 203 20.66 11.33 0.40
C LYS A 203 20.71 12.86 0.20
N PRO A 204 21.22 13.63 1.17
CA PRO A 204 21.31 15.09 1.07
C PRO A 204 21.91 15.60 -0.25
N ASP A 205 23.07 15.08 -0.67
CA ASP A 205 23.72 15.49 -1.93
C ASP A 205 22.87 15.14 -3.16
N GLY A 206 22.13 14.04 -3.10
CA GLY A 206 21.19 13.63 -4.14
C GLY A 206 19.99 14.57 -4.23
N ALA A 207 19.40 14.97 -3.10
CA ALA A 207 18.33 15.97 -3.08
C ALA A 207 18.81 17.32 -3.65
N ALA A 208 19.99 17.77 -3.21
CA ALA A 208 20.61 19.01 -3.71
C ALA A 208 20.87 18.95 -5.21
N LEU A 209 21.37 17.82 -5.73
CA LEU A 209 21.57 17.62 -7.17
C LEU A 209 20.25 17.62 -7.93
N MET A 210 19.25 16.85 -7.47
CA MET A 210 17.92 16.78 -8.11
C MET A 210 17.30 18.17 -8.22
N GLN A 211 17.32 18.93 -7.12
CA GLN A 211 16.76 20.27 -7.09
C GLN A 211 17.59 21.25 -7.94
N ARG A 212 18.93 21.15 -7.95
CA ARG A 212 19.78 22.01 -8.80
C ARG A 212 19.54 21.79 -10.30
N VAL A 213 19.36 20.53 -10.72
CA VAL A 213 19.19 20.18 -12.14
C VAL A 213 17.78 20.51 -12.63
N ASN A 214 16.76 20.29 -11.79
CA ASN A 214 15.37 20.48 -12.19
C ASN A 214 14.53 20.97 -10.99
N ASN A 215 14.71 22.23 -10.62
CA ASN A 215 13.96 22.82 -9.51
C ASN A 215 12.54 23.18 -9.95
N TRP A 216 11.54 22.42 -9.53
CA TRP A 216 10.16 22.79 -9.82
C TRP A 216 9.64 23.94 -8.96
N GLY A 217 10.26 24.21 -7.80
CA GLY A 217 9.89 25.33 -6.92
C GLY A 217 8.40 25.36 -6.57
N SER A 218 7.77 26.55 -6.71
CA SER A 218 6.33 26.73 -6.51
C SER A 218 5.47 26.00 -7.54
N GLU A 219 6.02 25.74 -8.74
CA GLU A 219 5.35 25.05 -9.84
C GLU A 219 5.46 23.52 -9.74
N TRP A 220 5.81 22.97 -8.58
CA TRP A 220 5.97 21.53 -8.37
C TRP A 220 4.73 20.74 -8.80
N PHE A 221 3.53 21.26 -8.56
CA PHE A 221 2.30 20.56 -8.89
C PHE A 221 2.09 20.49 -10.41
N VAL A 222 2.27 21.59 -11.13
CA VAL A 222 2.13 21.65 -12.59
C VAL A 222 3.12 20.70 -13.25
N ASN A 223 4.38 20.71 -12.80
CA ASN A 223 5.41 19.82 -13.32
C ASN A 223 5.13 18.34 -13.00
N LEU A 224 4.65 18.04 -11.79
CA LEU A 224 4.24 16.69 -11.42
C LEU A 224 3.06 16.21 -12.29
N ALA A 225 2.03 17.04 -12.48
CA ALA A 225 0.87 16.72 -13.31
C ALA A 225 1.27 16.49 -14.77
N GLY A 226 2.16 17.33 -15.32
CA GLY A 226 2.75 17.14 -16.65
C GLY A 226 3.56 15.84 -16.75
N GLY A 227 4.39 15.54 -15.75
CA GLY A 227 5.16 14.29 -15.70
C GLY A 227 4.26 13.05 -15.70
N VAL A 228 3.23 13.04 -14.85
CA VAL A 228 2.23 11.95 -14.79
C VAL A 228 1.45 11.81 -16.09
N LEU A 229 1.18 12.91 -16.80
CA LEU A 229 0.48 12.90 -18.08
C LEU A 229 1.30 12.23 -19.20
N HIS A 230 2.63 12.34 -19.15
CA HIS A 230 3.54 11.88 -20.22
C HIS A 230 4.31 10.60 -19.91
N ALA A 231 4.18 10.03 -18.71
CA ALA A 231 4.77 8.75 -18.29
C ALA A 231 3.91 7.53 -18.69
#